data_AF-A0A4Z2GXE6-F1
#
_entry.id   AF-A0A4Z2GXE6-F1
#
_cell.length_a   1.000
_cell.length_b   1.000
_cell.length_c   1.000
_cell.angle_alpha   90.00
_cell.angle_beta   90.00
_cell.angle_gamma   90.00
#
_symmetry.space_group_name_H-M   'P 1'
#
loop_
_entity.id
_entity.type
_entity.pdbx_description
1 polymer ?
#
loop_
_entity_poly.entity_id
_entity_poly.type
_entity_poly.pdbx_seq_one_letter_code
_entity_poly.pdbx_strand_id
1 'polypeptide(L)'
;MEAFTDVLLVTANVGSLFDNVGDIQNEWLQELYKTIHSHKPKFIALHFQEVGGKDYMANMGHADHFFRNIESSEEMKDFDRVCIYVDDQFQAEDRFTALGSLYFIHKTLKNIYQYDFNVQVVQKGLHEDPLDYTRPVRTEHDPHLDFIHRVKVDST
;
A
#
# COMPACT_ATOMS: atom_id res chain seq x y z
N MET A 1 -6.85 -0.50 30.89
CA MET A 1 -6.95 -1.67 29.99
C MET A 1 -6.33 -1.19 28.70
N GLU A 2 -5.19 -1.76 28.28
CA GLU A 2 -4.59 -1.39 26.99
C GLU A 2 -5.62 -1.76 25.91
N ALA A 3 -6.11 -0.78 25.16
CA ALA A 3 -6.98 -1.04 24.04
C ALA A 3 -6.10 -1.62 22.93
N PHE A 4 -6.44 -2.72 22.27
CA PHE A 4 -5.66 -3.14 21.10
C PHE A 4 -6.17 -2.40 19.87
N THR A 5 -5.29 -2.06 18.95
CA THR A 5 -5.71 -1.50 17.66
C THR A 5 -6.13 -2.63 16.73
N ASP A 6 -7.31 -2.52 16.13
CA ASP A 6 -7.77 -3.47 15.11
C ASP A 6 -6.98 -3.28 13.82
N VAL A 7 -6.31 -4.34 13.38
CA VAL A 7 -5.41 -4.35 12.22
C VAL A 7 -5.91 -5.35 11.18
N LEU A 8 -5.94 -4.95 9.91
CA LEU A 8 -6.14 -5.83 8.76
C LEU A 8 -4.86 -5.91 7.93
N LEU A 9 -4.31 -7.11 7.78
CA LEU A 9 -3.15 -7.38 6.93
C LEU A 9 -3.61 -8.25 5.76
N VAL A 10 -3.41 -7.77 4.55
CA VAL A 10 -3.75 -8.50 3.32
C VAL A 10 -2.48 -8.67 2.49
N THR A 11 -2.24 -9.89 2.02
CA THR A 11 -1.27 -10.15 0.96
C THR A 11 -2.01 -10.75 -0.23
N ALA A 12 -1.71 -10.29 -1.43
CA ALA A 12 -2.33 -10.79 -2.64
C ALA A 12 -1.37 -10.77 -3.82
N ASN A 13 -1.30 -11.90 -4.52
CA ASN A 13 -0.78 -11.92 -5.89
C ASN A 13 -1.86 -11.30 -6.80
N VAL A 14 -1.50 -10.20 -7.45
CA VAL A 14 -2.41 -9.35 -8.23
C VAL A 14 -2.08 -9.33 -9.72
N GLY A 15 -1.15 -10.16 -10.19
CA GLY A 15 -0.76 -10.16 -11.61
C GLY A 15 -1.93 -10.36 -12.56
N SER A 16 -2.85 -11.25 -12.20
CA SER A 16 -4.08 -11.49 -12.97
C SER A 16 -5.04 -10.30 -13.02
N LEU A 17 -4.99 -9.38 -12.05
CA LEU A 17 -5.81 -8.16 -12.06
C LEU A 17 -5.40 -7.20 -13.17
N PHE A 18 -4.12 -7.23 -13.55
CA PHE A 18 -3.55 -6.36 -14.57
C PHE A 18 -3.53 -7.01 -15.95
N ASP A 19 -3.47 -8.34 -16.02
CA ASP A 19 -3.56 -9.09 -17.29
C ASP A 19 -4.99 -9.14 -17.86
N ASN A 20 -6.02 -9.02 -17.01
CA ASN A 20 -7.43 -9.10 -17.42
C ASN A 20 -8.25 -7.99 -16.74
N VAL A 21 -7.97 -6.75 -17.15
CA VAL A 21 -8.62 -5.54 -16.63
C VAL A 21 -10.13 -5.61 -16.89
N GLY A 22 -10.94 -5.49 -15.83
CA GLY A 22 -12.40 -5.59 -15.90
C GLY A 22 -13.00 -6.29 -14.69
N ASP A 23 -13.78 -7.34 -14.93
CA ASP A 23 -14.62 -7.99 -13.91
C ASP A 23 -13.83 -8.52 -12.71
N ILE A 24 -12.64 -9.10 -12.92
CA ILE A 24 -11.82 -9.66 -11.84
C ILE A 24 -11.35 -8.55 -10.88
N GLN A 25 -10.96 -7.39 -11.42
CA GLN A 25 -10.56 -6.25 -10.59
C GLN A 25 -11.74 -5.71 -9.78
N ASN A 26 -12.92 -5.63 -10.38
CA ASN A 26 -14.14 -5.20 -9.70
C ASN A 26 -14.53 -6.17 -8.58
N GLU A 27 -14.54 -7.47 -8.85
CA GLU A 27 -14.85 -8.51 -7.84
C GLU A 27 -13.85 -8.47 -6.69
N TRP A 28 -12.56 -8.32 -6.98
CA TRP A 28 -11.51 -8.22 -5.96
C TRP A 28 -11.72 -7.00 -5.05
N LEU A 29 -12.00 -5.83 -5.63
CA LEU A 29 -12.29 -4.61 -4.87
C LEU A 29 -13.55 -4.76 -4.01
N GLN A 30 -14.60 -5.37 -4.54
CA GLN A 30 -15.84 -5.61 -3.78
C GLN A 30 -15.58 -6.50 -2.55
N GLU A 31 -14.82 -7.58 -2.69
CA GLU A 31 -14.50 -8.43 -1.54
C GLU A 31 -13.54 -7.76 -0.54
N LEU A 32 -12.60 -6.93 -1.01
CA LEU A 32 -11.76 -6.10 -0.14
C LEU A 32 -12.65 -5.16 0.71
N TYR A 33 -13.53 -4.39 0.08
CA TYR A 33 -14.37 -3.41 0.75
C TYR A 33 -15.37 -4.05 1.72
N LYS A 34 -15.95 -5.18 1.33
CA LYS A 34 -16.81 -5.99 2.21
C LYS A 34 -16.04 -6.50 3.44
N THR A 35 -14.78 -6.91 3.27
CA THR A 35 -13.91 -7.32 4.37
C THR A 35 -13.62 -6.15 5.31
N ILE A 36 -13.27 -4.98 4.78
CA ILE A 36 -13.02 -3.75 5.55
C ILE A 36 -14.28 -3.34 6.31
N HIS A 37 -15.44 -3.34 5.67
CA HIS A 37 -16.72 -3.02 6.29
C HIS A 37 -17.07 -3.96 7.45
N SER A 38 -16.80 -5.26 7.28
CA SER A 38 -17.13 -6.28 8.28
C SER A 38 -16.23 -6.21 9.51
N HIS A 39 -14.93 -5.99 9.31
CA HIS A 39 -13.94 -6.01 10.39
C HIS A 39 -13.69 -4.63 11.00
N LYS A 40 -14.03 -3.54 10.29
CA LYS A 40 -13.84 -2.14 10.70
C LYS A 40 -12.42 -1.84 11.25
N PRO A 41 -11.36 -2.28 10.55
CA PRO A 41 -10.00 -2.11 11.03
C PRO A 41 -9.65 -0.62 11.18
N LYS A 42 -8.71 -0.33 12.07
CA LYS A 42 -8.16 1.02 12.24
C LYS A 42 -6.86 1.21 11.48
N PHE A 43 -6.15 0.13 11.20
CA PHE A 43 -4.97 0.13 10.36
C PHE A 43 -5.09 -0.99 9.32
N ILE A 44 -4.79 -0.67 8.06
CA ILE A 44 -4.79 -1.64 6.96
C ILE A 44 -3.41 -1.62 6.32
N ALA A 45 -2.82 -2.80 6.12
CA ALA A 45 -1.67 -2.98 5.24
C ALA A 45 -2.06 -3.95 4.12
N LEU A 46 -1.92 -3.50 2.88
CA LEU A 46 -2.06 -4.31 1.68
C LEU A 46 -0.68 -4.52 1.09
N HIS A 47 -0.28 -5.77 0.90
CA HIS A 47 0.96 -6.14 0.23
C HIS A 47 0.62 -6.90 -1.06
N PHE A 48 1.17 -6.42 -2.18
CA PHE A 48 0.86 -6.88 -3.52
C PHE A 48 2.09 -7.50 -4.16
N GLN A 49 1.90 -8.66 -4.76
CA GLN A 49 2.88 -9.34 -5.60
C GLN A 49 2.44 -9.34 -7.07
N GLU A 50 3.40 -9.35 -7.99
CA GLU A 50 3.16 -9.33 -9.44
C GLU A 50 2.39 -8.08 -9.91
N VAL A 51 2.68 -6.92 -9.31
CA VAL A 51 2.14 -5.63 -9.76
C VAL A 51 2.51 -5.38 -11.21
N GLY A 52 1.51 -5.07 -12.05
CA GLY A 52 1.65 -4.93 -13.51
C GLY A 52 1.40 -6.23 -14.30
N GLY A 53 1.35 -7.39 -13.64
CA GLY A 53 1.11 -8.67 -14.32
C GLY A 53 2.24 -9.08 -15.26
N LYS A 54 1.93 -9.91 -16.26
CA LYS A 54 2.92 -10.45 -17.19
C LYS A 54 3.50 -9.38 -18.10
N ASP A 55 2.65 -8.45 -18.56
CA ASP A 55 3.03 -7.33 -19.42
C ASP A 55 3.22 -6.04 -18.60
N TYR A 56 3.96 -6.13 -17.50
CA TYR A 56 4.13 -5.04 -16.53
C TYR A 56 4.53 -3.70 -17.17
N MET A 57 5.42 -3.69 -18.17
CA MET A 57 5.84 -2.47 -18.87
C MET A 57 4.69 -1.71 -19.54
N ALA A 58 3.66 -2.42 -20.00
CA ALA A 58 2.46 -1.82 -20.60
C ALA A 58 1.39 -1.49 -19.55
N ASN A 59 1.41 -2.19 -18.41
CA ASN A 59 0.33 -2.19 -17.44
C ASN A 59 0.60 -1.33 -16.19
N MET A 60 1.78 -0.72 -16.03
CA MET A 60 2.04 0.14 -14.86
C MET A 60 1.05 1.31 -14.75
N GLY A 61 0.56 1.85 -15.87
CA GLY A 61 -0.51 2.85 -15.86
C GLY A 61 -1.84 2.31 -15.28
N HIS A 62 -2.14 1.02 -15.50
CA HIS A 62 -3.30 0.35 -14.90
C HIS A 62 -3.11 0.09 -13.40
N ALA A 63 -1.88 -0.18 -12.96
CA ALA A 63 -1.54 -0.31 -11.55
C ALA A 63 -1.75 1.01 -10.79
N ASP A 64 -1.30 2.15 -11.33
CA ASP A 64 -1.55 3.47 -10.74
C ASP A 64 -3.06 3.74 -10.58
N HIS A 65 -3.84 3.49 -11.64
CA HIS A 65 -5.30 3.65 -11.59
C HIS A 65 -5.96 2.74 -10.54
N PHE A 66 -5.48 1.50 -10.40
CA PHE A 66 -5.98 0.56 -9.40
C PHE A 66 -5.75 1.06 -7.97
N PHE A 67 -4.54 1.55 -7.66
CA PHE A 67 -4.24 2.06 -6.32
C PHE A 67 -5.04 3.31 -6.00
N ARG A 68 -5.18 4.23 -6.96
CA ARG A 68 -6.03 5.42 -6.83
C ARG A 68 -7.49 5.07 -6.59
N ASN A 69 -8.01 4.03 -7.25
CA ASN A 69 -9.39 3.57 -7.04
C ASN A 69 -9.63 3.09 -5.60
N ILE A 70 -8.65 2.41 -4.99
CA ILE A 70 -8.72 2.03 -3.57
C ILE A 70 -8.68 3.29 -2.70
N GLU A 71 -7.72 4.18 -2.93
CA GLU A 71 -7.53 5.40 -2.13
C GLU A 71 -8.76 6.33 -2.16
N SER A 72 -9.37 6.53 -3.33
CA SER A 72 -10.50 7.45 -3.49
C SER A 72 -11.87 6.81 -3.23
N SER A 73 -11.92 5.57 -2.77
CA SER A 73 -13.19 4.85 -2.55
C SER A 73 -13.95 5.40 -1.33
N GLU A 74 -15.28 5.34 -1.39
CA GLU A 74 -16.14 5.80 -0.29
C GLU A 74 -15.92 4.96 0.99
N GLU A 75 -15.58 3.68 0.82
CA GLU A 75 -15.26 2.75 1.90
C GLU A 75 -13.96 3.11 2.62
N MET A 76 -13.07 3.85 1.95
CA MET A 76 -11.77 4.27 2.45
C MET A 76 -11.76 5.69 3.02
N LYS A 77 -12.86 6.44 2.93
CA LYS A 77 -12.93 7.88 3.31
C LYS A 77 -12.49 8.24 4.74
N ASP A 78 -12.58 7.31 5.68
CA ASP A 78 -12.20 7.54 7.08
C ASP A 78 -10.72 7.25 7.36
N PHE A 79 -9.99 6.74 6.37
CA PHE A 79 -8.55 6.56 6.38
C PHE A 79 -7.88 7.82 5.80
N ASP A 80 -7.64 8.79 6.66
CA ASP A 80 -7.17 10.14 6.30
C ASP A 80 -5.66 10.22 6.02
N ARG A 81 -4.93 9.15 6.29
CA ARG A 81 -3.50 9.04 6.03
C ARG A 81 -3.25 7.76 5.28
N VAL A 82 -2.64 7.91 4.11
CA VAL A 82 -2.32 6.83 3.19
C VAL A 82 -0.84 6.91 2.86
N CYS A 83 -0.18 5.77 2.72
CA CYS A 83 1.18 5.70 2.21
C CYS A 83 1.30 4.53 1.25
N ILE A 84 1.86 4.79 0.07
CA ILE A 84 1.90 3.85 -1.05
C ILE A 84 3.36 3.71 -1.46
N TYR A 85 3.87 2.49 -1.41
CA TYR A 85 5.19 2.10 -1.87
C TYR A 85 4.99 1.11 -3.01
N VAL A 86 5.36 1.47 -4.23
CA VAL A 86 5.24 0.56 -5.38
C VAL A 86 6.54 0.66 -6.14
N ASP A 87 7.10 -0.49 -6.50
CA ASP A 87 8.24 -0.51 -7.39
C ASP A 87 7.80 -0.03 -8.78
N ASP A 88 8.20 1.19 -9.16
CA ASP A 88 7.91 1.81 -10.44
C ASP A 88 9.11 1.78 -11.39
N GLN A 89 10.21 1.10 -11.02
CA GLN A 89 11.44 1.05 -11.82
C GLN A 89 11.41 -0.10 -12.84
N PHE A 90 10.29 -0.24 -13.55
CA PHE A 90 10.09 -1.30 -14.56
C PHE A 90 11.09 -1.26 -15.73
N GLN A 91 11.85 -0.18 -15.90
CA GLN A 91 12.93 -0.08 -16.89
C GLN A 91 14.24 -0.74 -16.43
N ALA A 92 14.40 -1.01 -15.14
CA ALA A 92 15.55 -1.70 -14.57
C ALA A 92 15.19 -3.18 -14.33
N GLU A 93 15.08 -3.96 -15.40
CA GLU A 93 14.60 -5.36 -15.38
C GLU A 93 15.36 -6.26 -14.39
N ASP A 94 16.64 -5.96 -14.14
CA ASP A 94 17.51 -6.72 -13.22
C ASP A 94 17.19 -6.49 -11.73
N ARG A 95 16.45 -5.43 -11.41
CA ARG A 95 16.11 -5.02 -10.04
C ARG A 95 14.61 -4.84 -9.82
N PHE A 96 13.81 -4.87 -10.87
CA PHE A 96 12.36 -4.76 -10.77
C PHE A 96 11.76 -5.95 -10.01
N THR A 97 11.00 -5.63 -8.97
CA THR A 97 10.43 -6.59 -8.02
C THR A 97 8.95 -6.88 -8.29
N ALA A 98 8.25 -6.00 -9.00
CA ALA A 98 6.80 -6.06 -9.19
C ALA A 98 6.02 -6.14 -7.85
N LEU A 99 6.50 -5.46 -6.81
CA LEU A 99 5.89 -5.46 -5.49
C LEU A 99 5.29 -4.09 -5.17
N GLY A 100 4.27 -4.09 -4.30
CA GLY A 100 3.66 -2.87 -3.80
C GLY A 100 3.08 -3.04 -2.39
N SER A 101 3.17 -2.00 -1.57
CA SER A 101 2.61 -1.94 -0.23
C SER A 101 1.80 -0.66 -0.05
N LEU A 102 0.54 -0.79 0.38
CA LEU A 102 -0.33 0.32 0.69
C LEU A 102 -0.72 0.26 2.17
N TYR A 103 -0.56 1.38 2.87
CA TYR A 103 -0.90 1.53 4.28
C TYR A 103 -2.00 2.57 4.43
N PHE A 104 -3.11 2.19 5.06
CA PHE A 104 -4.23 3.08 5.33
C PHE A 104 -4.43 3.21 6.84
N ILE A 105 -4.54 4.44 7.33
CA ILE A 105 -4.67 4.74 8.75
C ILE A 105 -5.95 5.50 9.02
N HIS A 106 -6.82 4.91 9.83
CA HIS A 106 -8.07 5.51 10.22
C HIS A 106 -7.84 6.78 11.07
N LYS A 107 -8.61 7.84 10.83
CA LYS A 107 -8.51 9.17 11.49
C LYS A 107 -8.53 9.17 13.02
N THR A 108 -9.00 8.07 13.62
CA THR A 108 -9.05 7.89 15.08
C THR A 108 -7.68 7.55 15.67
N LEU A 109 -6.75 6.96 14.90
CA LEU A 109 -5.42 6.62 15.40
C LEU A 109 -4.54 7.86 15.49
N LYS A 110 -3.99 8.15 16.67
CA LYS A 110 -3.20 9.38 16.90
C LYS A 110 -1.69 9.12 16.96
N ASN A 111 -1.29 7.96 17.46
CA ASN A 111 0.10 7.61 17.71
C ASN A 111 0.59 6.64 16.65
N ILE A 112 1.03 7.20 15.53
CA ILE A 112 1.63 6.45 14.42
C ILE A 112 3.11 6.79 14.37
N TYR A 113 3.93 5.76 14.26
CA TYR A 113 5.35 5.92 14.06
C TYR A 113 5.83 5.02 12.93
N GLN A 114 6.70 5.58 12.09
CA GLN A 114 7.33 4.88 11.00
C GLN A 114 8.84 4.94 11.18
N TYR A 115 9.51 3.80 10.97
CA TYR A 115 10.96 3.79 10.84
C TYR A 115 11.36 4.03 9.38
N ASP A 116 12.16 5.05 9.11
CA ASP A 116 12.76 5.29 7.80
C ASP A 116 14.14 4.62 7.77
N PHE A 117 14.31 3.60 6.93
CA PHE A 117 15.55 2.83 6.82
C PHE A 117 16.68 3.62 6.17
N ASN A 118 16.38 4.62 5.34
CA ASN A 118 17.38 5.43 4.65
C ASN A 118 18.15 6.32 5.64
N VAL A 119 17.44 6.90 6.59
CA VAL A 119 18.00 7.80 7.61
C VAL A 119 18.07 7.16 8.99
N GLN A 120 17.63 5.91 9.11
CA GLN A 120 17.68 5.08 10.31
C GLN A 120 17.00 5.70 11.55
N VAL A 121 15.90 6.44 11.35
CA VAL A 121 15.18 7.13 12.44
C VAL A 121 13.69 6.77 12.48
N VAL A 122 13.13 6.78 13.70
CA VAL A 122 11.69 6.73 13.93
C VAL A 122 11.12 8.13 13.79
N GLN A 123 10.13 8.30 12.91
CA GLN A 123 9.40 9.54 12.70
C GLN A 123 7.97 9.37 13.20
N LYS A 124 7.36 10.47 13.66
CA LYS A 124 5.95 10.49 14.09
C LYS A 124 5.07 10.84 12.88
N GLY A 125 4.04 10.04 12.65
CA GLY A 125 3.26 10.04 11.41
C GLY A 125 3.77 8.99 10.43
N LEU A 126 3.04 8.80 9.33
CA LEU A 126 3.65 8.27 8.12
C LEU A 126 4.38 9.43 7.44
N HIS A 127 5.36 9.11 6.58
CA HIS A 127 5.90 10.12 5.68
C HIS A 127 4.72 10.70 4.86
N GLU A 128 4.38 11.97 5.05
CA GLU A 128 3.43 12.68 4.20
C GLU A 128 4.09 12.82 2.84
N ASP A 129 3.79 11.89 1.94
CA ASP A 129 3.97 12.13 0.52
C ASP A 129 2.61 11.92 -0.17
N PRO A 130 1.71 12.94 -0.11
CA PRO A 130 0.50 12.91 -0.88
C PRO A 130 0.91 13.13 -2.33
N LEU A 131 1.30 12.04 -2.99
CA LEU A 131 1.50 12.01 -4.43
C LEU A 131 2.49 13.08 -4.96
N ASP A 132 3.71 13.21 -4.41
CA ASP A 132 4.80 13.90 -5.12
C ASP A 132 5.37 12.98 -6.22
N TYR A 133 4.64 12.87 -7.34
CA TYR A 133 5.09 12.18 -8.56
C TYR A 133 6.35 12.81 -9.20
N THR A 134 6.93 13.87 -8.63
CA THR A 134 8.16 14.50 -9.16
C THR A 134 9.43 14.04 -8.45
N ARG A 135 9.31 13.27 -7.37
CA ARG A 135 10.43 12.56 -6.76
C ARG A 135 10.29 11.08 -7.08
N PRO A 136 11.35 10.41 -7.56
CA PRO A 136 11.31 8.96 -7.73
C PRO A 136 10.84 8.35 -6.41
N VAL A 137 9.87 7.43 -6.48
CA VAL A 137 9.54 6.54 -5.36
C VAL A 137 10.88 6.09 -4.82
N ARG A 138 11.13 6.34 -3.52
CA ARG A 138 12.43 6.01 -2.93
C ARG A 138 12.65 4.53 -3.15
N THR A 139 13.54 4.24 -4.09
CA THR A 139 14.18 2.94 -4.20
C THR A 139 15.11 2.90 -3.02
N GLU A 140 14.73 2.13 -2.02
CA GLU A 140 15.70 1.64 -1.08
C GLU A 140 16.76 0.90 -1.91
N HIS A 141 18.03 1.25 -1.68
CA HIS A 141 19.16 0.68 -2.43
C HIS A 141 19.60 -0.67 -1.85
N ASP A 142 18.75 -1.33 -1.07
CA ASP A 142 19.05 -2.59 -0.41
C ASP A 142 18.01 -3.66 -0.74
N PRO A 143 18.28 -4.54 -1.75
CA PRO A 143 17.35 -5.57 -2.21
C PRO A 143 16.96 -6.60 -1.14
N HIS A 144 17.53 -6.54 0.07
CA HIS A 144 17.14 -7.37 1.21
C HIS A 144 16.21 -6.66 2.22
N LEU A 145 16.06 -5.33 2.15
CA LEU A 145 15.27 -4.51 3.07
C LEU A 145 14.07 -3.81 2.42
N ASP A 146 14.02 -3.74 1.08
CA ASP A 146 13.06 -2.97 0.26
C ASP A 146 11.55 -3.17 0.57
N PHE A 147 11.17 -4.14 1.41
CA PHE A 147 9.77 -4.44 1.76
C PHE A 147 9.45 -4.47 3.25
N ILE A 148 10.44 -4.25 4.13
CA ILE A 148 10.21 -4.32 5.58
C ILE A 148 9.85 -2.92 6.09
N HIS A 149 8.59 -2.50 5.94
CA HIS A 149 8.13 -1.29 6.64
C HIS A 149 7.72 -1.63 8.08
N ARG A 150 8.38 -1.01 9.05
CA ARG A 150 7.99 -1.13 10.46
C ARG A 150 7.11 0.04 10.86
N VAL A 151 5.80 -0.20 10.84
CA VAL A 151 4.80 0.73 11.37
C VAL A 151 4.42 0.31 12.78
N LYS A 152 4.60 1.20 13.76
CA LYS A 152 4.09 1.00 15.12
C LYS A 152 2.80 1.82 15.27
N VAL A 153 1.74 1.13 15.66
CA VAL A 153 0.44 1.73 15.94
C VAL A 153 0.14 1.54 17.42
N ASP A 154 0.16 2.63 18.18
CA ASP A 154 -0.17 2.58 19.60
C ASP A 154 -1.63 3.04 19.80
N SER A 155 -2.40 2.22 20.49
CA SER A 155 -3.66 2.64 21.10
C SER A 155 -3.36 3.71 22.17
N THR A 156 -4.11 4.80 22.15
CA THR A 156 -4.15 5.75 23.28
C THR A 156 -4.48 5.06 24.60
#